data_AF-A0A098EU93-F1
#
_entry.id   AF-A0A098EU93-F1
#
_cell.length_a   1.000
_cell.length_b   1.000
_cell.length_c   1.000
_cell.angle_alpha   90.00
_cell.angle_beta   90.00
_cell.angle_gamma   90.00
#
_symmetry.space_group_name_H-M   'P 1'
#
loop_
_entity.id
_entity.type
_entity.pdbx_description
1 polymer ?
#
loop_
_entity_poly.entity_id
_entity_poly.type
_entity_poly.pdbx_seq_one_letter_code
_entity_poly.pdbx_strand_id
1 'polypeptide(L)' 'MAKADKCVECGGHVPIYQKFLCEDCWTTALNQKLLEEDEKESVKA' A
#
# COMPACT_ATOMS: atom_id res chain seq x y z
N MET A 1 20.20 -9.23 -14.27
CA MET A 1 18.71 -9.25 -14.26
C MET A 1 18.28 -8.80 -12.88
N ALA A 2 17.57 -7.66 -12.75
CA ALA A 2 17.03 -7.25 -11.45
C ALA A 2 16.05 -8.35 -10.99
N LYS A 3 16.24 -8.87 -9.78
CA LYS A 3 15.25 -9.77 -9.16
C LYS A 3 13.95 -8.98 -9.09
N ALA A 4 12.90 -9.44 -9.78
CA ALA A 4 11.58 -8.89 -9.56
C ALA A 4 11.20 -9.19 -8.11
N ASP A 5 11.10 -8.14 -7.29
CA ASP A 5 10.62 -8.28 -5.93
C ASP A 5 9.17 -8.76 -5.96
N LYS A 6 8.81 -9.58 -4.97
CA LYS A 6 7.45 -10.11 -4.81
C LYS A 6 6.75 -9.36 -3.70
N CYS A 7 5.45 -9.12 -3.89
CA CYS A 7 4.64 -8.41 -2.92
C CYS A 7 4.62 -9.24 -1.64
N VAL A 8 4.90 -8.60 -0.49
CA VAL A 8 4.95 -9.29 0.80
C VAL A 8 3.58 -9.80 1.26
N GLU A 9 2.50 -9.15 0.80
CA GLU A 9 1.12 -9.49 1.18
C GLU A 9 0.53 -10.61 0.32
N CYS A 10 0.66 -10.51 -1.00
CA CYS A 10 -0.03 -11.40 -1.94
C CYS A 10 0.91 -12.24 -2.81
N GLY A 11 2.23 -12.02 -2.74
CA GLY A 11 3.22 -12.69 -3.59
C GLY A 11 3.22 -12.24 -5.06
N GLY A 12 2.42 -11.23 -5.41
CA GLY A 12 2.32 -10.65 -6.75
C GLY A 12 3.58 -9.88 -7.20
N HIS A 13 3.55 -9.34 -8.41
CA HIS A 13 4.67 -8.57 -8.95
C HIS A 13 4.79 -7.20 -8.25
N VAL A 14 5.99 -6.85 -7.78
CA VAL A 14 6.30 -5.51 -7.28
C VAL A 14 6.93 -4.70 -8.43
N PRO A 15 6.39 -3.52 -8.75
CA PRO A 15 7.00 -2.62 -9.72
C PRO A 15 8.42 -2.25 -9.31
N ILE A 16 9.32 -2.00 -10.26
CA ILE A 16 10.74 -1.69 -9.99
C ILE A 16 10.93 -0.47 -9.06
N TYR A 17 10.01 0.49 -9.11
CA TYR A 17 10.03 1.69 -8.26
C TYR A 17 9.51 1.44 -6.84
N GLN A 18 8.85 0.31 -6.60
CA GLN A 18 8.36 -0.14 -5.30
C GLN A 18 9.27 -1.26 -4.77
N LYS A 19 9.27 -1.45 -3.44
CA LYS A 19 10.14 -2.43 -2.79
C LYS A 19 9.39 -3.58 -2.09
N PHE A 20 8.14 -3.37 -1.68
CA PHE A 20 7.47 -4.26 -0.73
C PHE A 20 6.07 -4.70 -1.17
N LEU A 21 5.29 -3.80 -1.76
CA LEU A 21 3.91 -4.05 -2.13
C LEU A 21 3.73 -3.94 -3.63
N CYS A 22 2.81 -4.71 -4.20
CA CYS A 22 2.27 -4.43 -5.52
C CYS A 22 1.35 -3.21 -5.46
N GLU A 23 0.98 -2.67 -6.63
CA GLU A 23 0.13 -1.49 -6.75
C GLU A 23 -1.22 -1.66 -6.04
N ASP A 24 -1.86 -2.83 -6.15
CA ASP A 24 -3.15 -3.11 -5.48
C ASP A 24 -3.03 -3.09 -3.95
N CYS A 25 -2.05 -3.80 -3.39
CA CYS A 25 -1.85 -3.84 -1.94
C CYS A 25 -1.43 -2.47 -1.40
N TRP A 26 -0.62 -1.73 -2.15
CA TRP A 26 -0.23 -0.37 -1.79
C TRP A 26 -1.43 0.59 -1.79
N THR A 27 -2.26 0.55 -2.84
CA THR A 27 -3.45 1.39 -2.96
C THR A 27 -4.46 1.09 -1.84
N THR A 28 -4.65 -0.19 -1.52
CA THR A 28 -5.54 -0.61 -0.43
C THR A 28 -5.05 -0.09 0.92
N ALA A 29 -3.76 -0.27 1.23
CA ALA A 29 -3.17 0.21 2.47
C ALA A 29 -3.21 1.74 2.58
N LEU A 30 -3.00 2.45 1.46
CA LEU A 30 -3.10 3.91 1.41
C LEU A 30 -4.53 4.37 1.71
N ASN A 31 -5.53 3.80 1.03
CA ASN A 31 -6.93 4.16 1.23
C ASN A 31 -7.40 3.90 2.66
N GLN A 32 -7.00 2.77 3.27
CA GLN A 32 -7.30 2.48 4.67
C GLN A 32 -6.74 3.57 5.60
N LYS A 33 -5.48 3.97 5.40
CA LYS A 33 -4.89 5.05 6.20
C LYS A 33 -5.57 6.39 5.99
N LEU A 34 -5.97 6.72 4.76
CA LEU A 34 -6.71 7.96 4.50
C LEU A 34 -8.06 7.97 5.23
N LEU A 35 -8.80 6.86 5.19
CA LEU A 35 -10.06 6.73 5.92
C LEU A 35 -9.85 6.85 7.44
N GLU A 36 -8.82 6.20 7.99
CA GLU A 36 -8.49 6.31 9.41
C GLU A 36 -8.10 7.74 9.83
N GLU A 37 -7.40 8.48 8.97
CA GLU A 37 -7.04 9.88 9.23
C GLU A 37 -8.28 10.80 9.12
N ASP A 38 -9.15 10.57 8.15
CA ASP A 38 -10.42 11.32 7.97
C ASP A 38 -11.37 11.12 9.16
N GLU A 39 -11.50 9.88 9.66
CA GLU A 39 -12.27 9.60 10.88
C GLU A 39 -11.64 10.28 12.10
N LYS A 40 -10.31 10.30 12.22
CA LYS A 40 -9.62 10.98 13.33
C LYS A 40 -9.76 12.49 13.29
N GLU A 41 -9.78 13.10 12.11
CA GLU A 41 -10.05 14.54 11.96
C GLU A 41 -11.53 14.85 12.24
N SER A 42 -12.45 14.00 11.80
CA SER A 42 -13.89 14.16 12.06
C SER A 42 -14.27 14.05 13.54
N VAL A 43 -13.56 13.23 14.33
CA VAL A 43 -13.77 13.13 15.79
C VAL A 43 -13.18 14.33 16.55
N LYS A 44 -12.32 15.13 15.91
CA LYS A 44 -11.71 16.33 16.49
C LYS A 44 -12.43 17.64 16.17
N ALA A 45 -13.47 17.61 15.33
CA ALA A 45 -14.23 18.78 14.91
C ALA A 45 -15.44 19.08 15.83
#